data_AF-A0A2J6QSF0-F1
#
_entry.id   AF-A0A2J6QSF0-F1
#
_cell.length_a   1.000
_cell.length_b   1.000
_cell.length_c   1.000
_cell.angle_alpha   90.00
_cell.angle_beta   90.00
_cell.angle_gamma   90.00
#
_symmetry.space_group_name_H-M   'P 1'
#
loop_
_entity.id
_entity.type
_entity.pdbx_description
1 polymer ?
#
loop_
_entity_poly.entity_id
_entity_poly.type
_entity_poly.pdbx_seq_one_letter_code
_entity_poly.pdbx_strand_id
1 'polypeptide(L)'
;MDGLSQEPLLGHSQADIKGSEKEETAVSTAASGSLPDFNDSRATAILCLISLAFTWLAVIGCFVAAVLVIKVPGVPGVYFLQLAPLSTTAAEALSFAINIVVGLITDGIGFIHGTSLRWSLYHERRLHFNTNIRLFTSARRSAPNRWPSNLLCITSLILCYAATSQLFVKFGDPAGHFWVNRMAIAALGLGLLIQAAVATWCIFSTLKAIPTWSSNPLNNALTRLHLTDLAYVHGRCMMSVHQRSVPQLKTRPLKKQRSLFTVRYSIKYILMFVWSLVVLAIAWALAILLVSRRTMEAHTLRPWYLTASWYMVTTESGEIVNYVPLFMDPSENTRGAHFNPAVQVFCAILFTCAIQGAQTIGLHCVELLVNLSRQEPNAKEKLNKKGAQLEIPAFRAAATSWEYSLLFILKALLHWLLGQSLQATFALGSAYSFNIVYIRVFVYSIVAMVLAVFATYLAFQKPKGPQPATWGHLQTLADLVDDWRAGEDGSLWWGDKGSNEDNTRHAGTSANRHRLGEIHMDAEYEGI
;
A
#
# COMPACT_ATOMS: atom_id res chain seq x y z
N MET A 1 -57.26 -24.87 -52.72
CA MET A 1 -55.84 -25.11 -53.02
C MET A 1 -55.14 -25.39 -51.69
N ASP A 2 -55.69 -26.32 -50.92
CA ASP A 2 -55.48 -27.79 -51.03
C ASP A 2 -54.20 -28.07 -50.22
N GLY A 3 -54.24 -28.55 -48.98
CA GLY A 3 -54.97 -29.71 -48.52
C GLY A 3 -54.07 -30.93 -48.74
N LEU A 4 -53.51 -31.50 -47.66
CA LEU A 4 -53.36 -32.94 -47.46
C LEU A 4 -52.71 -33.26 -46.10
N SER A 5 -53.51 -33.95 -45.30
CA SER A 5 -53.22 -34.72 -44.11
C SER A 5 -52.45 -36.00 -44.41
N GLN A 6 -51.55 -36.43 -43.51
CA GLN A 6 -51.30 -37.85 -43.20
C GLN A 6 -50.51 -38.01 -41.88
N GLU A 7 -51.11 -38.75 -40.95
CA GLU A 7 -50.52 -39.50 -39.82
C GLU A 7 -50.64 -41.02 -40.17
N PRO A 8 -50.17 -42.00 -39.37
CA PRO A 8 -49.05 -42.11 -38.42
C PRO A 8 -48.26 -43.46 -38.59
N LEU A 9 -47.22 -43.73 -37.77
CA LEU A 9 -46.94 -45.03 -37.06
C LEU A 9 -45.45 -45.28 -36.70
N LEU A 10 -45.29 -46.03 -35.59
CA LEU A 10 -44.10 -46.68 -35.00
C LEU A 10 -43.24 -45.76 -34.10
N GLY A 11 -43.11 -45.95 -32.77
CA GLY A 11 -43.29 -47.14 -31.94
C GLY A 11 -41.93 -47.69 -31.51
N HIS A 12 -41.28 -47.10 -30.49
CA HIS A 12 -40.18 -47.75 -29.79
C HIS A 12 -40.05 -47.32 -28.31
N SER A 13 -40.29 -48.32 -27.46
CA SER A 13 -39.65 -48.63 -26.17
C SER A 13 -39.20 -47.48 -25.25
N GLN A 14 -39.98 -47.24 -24.20
CA GLN A 14 -39.67 -46.34 -23.09
C GLN A 14 -39.29 -47.14 -21.83
N ALA A 15 -38.31 -48.05 -21.93
CA ALA A 15 -37.93 -48.95 -20.84
C ALA A 15 -36.45 -48.87 -20.38
N ASP A 16 -35.54 -48.21 -21.12
CA ASP A 16 -34.10 -48.20 -20.77
C ASP A 16 -33.56 -46.85 -20.24
N ILE A 17 -34.38 -45.81 -20.13
CA ILE A 17 -33.97 -44.47 -19.63
C ILE A 17 -34.27 -44.31 -18.13
N LYS A 18 -34.06 -45.35 -17.32
CA LYS A 18 -34.13 -45.23 -15.84
C LYS A 18 -32.89 -45.76 -15.11
N GLY A 19 -31.99 -46.43 -15.83
CA GLY A 19 -30.68 -46.85 -15.31
C GLY A 19 -29.63 -45.74 -15.38
N SER A 20 -29.59 -44.99 -16.49
CA SER A 20 -28.57 -43.95 -16.74
C SER A 20 -28.79 -42.66 -15.95
N GLU A 21 -30.04 -42.27 -15.68
CA GLU A 21 -30.34 -41.03 -14.94
C GLU A 21 -29.99 -41.13 -13.45
N LYS A 22 -29.99 -42.35 -12.86
CA LYS A 22 -29.64 -42.56 -11.44
C LYS A 22 -28.13 -42.58 -11.19
N GLU A 23 -27.32 -42.91 -12.19
CA GLU A 23 -25.87 -42.91 -12.06
C GLU A 23 -25.30 -41.50 -12.36
N GLU A 24 -25.92 -40.76 -13.28
CA GLU A 24 -25.56 -39.37 -13.57
C GLU A 24 -26.03 -38.39 -12.46
N THR A 25 -27.15 -38.67 -11.77
CA THR A 25 -27.53 -37.92 -10.56
C THR A 25 -26.73 -38.32 -9.30
N ALA A 26 -26.13 -39.50 -9.26
CA ALA A 26 -25.27 -39.92 -8.14
C ALA A 26 -23.86 -39.32 -8.21
N VAL A 27 -23.34 -39.03 -9.41
CA VAL A 27 -22.04 -38.33 -9.57
C VAL A 27 -22.19 -36.81 -9.42
N SER A 28 -23.33 -36.24 -9.82
CA SER A 28 -23.63 -34.81 -9.59
C SER A 28 -23.89 -34.44 -8.11
N THR A 29 -24.15 -35.41 -7.24
CA THR A 29 -24.44 -35.17 -5.80
C THR A 29 -23.20 -35.21 -4.90
N ALA A 30 -22.01 -35.54 -5.43
CA ALA A 30 -20.76 -35.49 -4.66
C ALA A 30 -20.19 -34.06 -4.49
N ALA A 31 -20.70 -33.07 -5.23
CA ALA A 31 -20.20 -31.69 -5.22
C ALA A 31 -21.06 -30.68 -4.44
N SER A 32 -22.18 -31.09 -3.82
CA SER A 32 -23.03 -30.19 -3.02
C SER A 32 -22.76 -30.28 -1.51
N GLY A 33 -21.49 -30.38 -1.12
CA GLY A 33 -21.12 -30.06 0.25
C GLY A 33 -21.41 -28.58 0.51
N SER A 34 -22.27 -28.27 1.48
CA SER A 34 -22.48 -26.88 1.91
C SER A 34 -21.12 -26.20 2.13
N LEU A 35 -20.88 -25.09 1.42
CA LEU A 35 -19.66 -24.31 1.59
C LEU A 35 -19.49 -23.95 3.07
N PRO A 36 -18.28 -24.06 3.64
CA PRO A 36 -18.06 -23.71 5.04
C PRO A 36 -18.26 -22.22 5.25
N ASP A 37 -18.67 -21.83 6.46
CA ASP A 37 -18.81 -20.42 6.81
C ASP A 37 -17.49 -19.67 6.63
N PHE A 38 -17.57 -18.45 6.10
CA PHE A 38 -16.42 -17.57 5.98
C PHE A 38 -16.24 -16.71 7.24
N ASN A 39 -15.02 -16.25 7.49
CA ASN A 39 -14.72 -15.48 8.69
C ASN A 39 -14.97 -13.98 8.44
N ASP A 40 -15.92 -13.38 9.16
CA ASP A 40 -16.25 -11.93 9.10
C ASP A 40 -15.13 -11.02 9.63
N SER A 41 -14.19 -11.58 10.40
CA SER A 41 -13.02 -10.92 11.00
C SER A 41 -13.37 -9.75 11.92
N ARG A 42 -14.32 -9.95 12.85
CA ARG A 42 -14.82 -8.93 13.80
C ARG A 42 -13.71 -8.23 14.60
N ALA A 43 -12.67 -8.96 15.02
CA ALA A 43 -11.53 -8.37 15.72
C ALA A 43 -10.79 -7.32 14.88
N THR A 44 -10.66 -7.55 13.57
CA THR A 44 -10.05 -6.59 12.63
C THR A 44 -10.94 -5.36 12.51
N ALA A 45 -12.26 -5.53 12.45
CA ALA A 45 -13.21 -4.42 12.43
C ALA A 45 -13.14 -3.57 13.71
N ILE A 46 -13.06 -4.19 14.89
CA ILE A 46 -12.89 -3.49 16.18
C ILE A 46 -11.57 -2.70 16.19
N LEU A 47 -10.47 -3.31 15.75
CA LEU A 47 -9.18 -2.61 15.71
C LEU A 47 -9.19 -1.41 14.74
N CYS A 48 -9.93 -1.51 13.62
CA CYS A 48 -10.18 -0.39 12.74
C CYS A 48 -10.95 0.74 13.43
N LEU A 49 -12.00 0.40 14.18
CA LEU A 49 -12.77 1.38 14.96
C LEU A 49 -11.91 2.07 16.03
N ILE A 50 -11.05 1.31 16.71
CA ILE A 50 -10.09 1.86 17.69
C ILE A 50 -9.11 2.82 17.00
N SER A 51 -8.55 2.43 15.84
CA SER A 51 -7.66 3.29 15.06
C SER A 51 -8.35 4.58 14.62
N LEU A 52 -9.61 4.51 14.20
CA LEU A 52 -10.42 5.69 13.85
C LEU A 52 -10.68 6.59 15.06
N ALA A 53 -11.02 6.02 16.23
CA ALA A 53 -11.21 6.78 17.45
C ALA A 53 -9.91 7.49 17.88
N PHE A 54 -8.78 6.78 17.83
CA PHE A 54 -7.46 7.36 18.11
C PHE A 54 -7.10 8.48 17.13
N THR A 55 -7.48 8.35 15.85
CA THR A 55 -7.31 9.40 14.84
C THR A 55 -8.09 10.66 15.24
N TRP A 56 -9.37 10.53 15.62
CA TRP A 56 -10.18 11.66 16.06
C TRP A 56 -9.60 12.35 17.30
N LEU A 57 -9.07 11.59 18.25
CA LEU A 57 -8.35 12.14 19.41
C LEU A 57 -7.09 12.91 18.98
N ALA A 58 -6.31 12.37 18.04
CA ALA A 58 -5.13 13.04 17.50
C ALA A 58 -5.51 14.35 16.77
N VAL A 59 -6.63 14.37 16.03
CA VAL A 59 -7.17 15.57 15.38
C VAL A 59 -7.50 16.65 16.42
N ILE A 60 -8.25 16.29 17.47
CA ILE A 60 -8.57 17.22 18.57
C ILE A 60 -7.29 17.72 19.22
N GLY A 61 -6.35 16.82 19.52
CA GLY A 61 -5.05 17.17 20.09
C GLY A 61 -4.26 18.15 19.24
N CYS A 62 -4.25 17.98 17.91
CA CYS A 62 -3.59 18.91 16.99
C CYS A 62 -4.26 20.30 17.04
N PHE A 63 -5.60 20.38 16.96
CA PHE A 63 -6.27 21.69 16.99
C PHE A 63 -6.14 22.39 18.35
N VAL A 64 -6.24 21.65 19.45
CA VAL A 64 -6.01 22.20 20.81
C VAL A 64 -4.58 22.71 20.92
N ALA A 65 -3.57 21.92 20.52
CA ALA A 65 -2.18 22.35 20.51
C ALA A 65 -1.98 23.59 19.62
N ALA A 66 -2.59 23.62 18.43
CA ALA A 66 -2.51 24.78 17.54
C ALA A 66 -3.16 26.04 18.14
N VAL A 67 -4.21 25.94 18.95
CA VAL A 67 -4.81 27.08 19.67
C VAL A 67 -3.93 27.52 20.83
N LEU A 68 -3.34 26.58 21.56
CA LEU A 68 -2.48 26.85 22.73
C LEU A 68 -1.11 27.43 22.36
N VAL A 69 -0.65 27.31 21.11
CA VAL A 69 0.59 27.96 20.66
C VAL A 69 0.41 29.49 20.65
N ILE A 70 1.03 30.14 21.64
CA ILE A 70 0.94 31.58 21.90
C ILE A 70 1.75 32.36 20.83
N LYS A 71 1.34 33.60 20.57
CA LYS A 71 2.03 34.56 19.70
C LYS A 71 3.44 34.83 20.22
N VAL A 72 4.45 34.79 19.36
CA VAL A 72 5.80 35.26 19.72
C VAL A 72 5.74 36.78 19.88
N PRO A 73 6.15 37.36 21.03
CA PRO A 73 6.24 38.81 21.17
C PRO A 73 7.19 39.38 20.11
N GLY A 74 6.75 40.39 19.35
CA GLY A 74 7.60 41.11 18.39
C GLY A 74 7.55 40.65 16.92
N VAL A 75 6.89 39.55 16.57
CA VAL A 75 6.71 39.14 15.16
C VAL A 75 5.22 39.08 14.79
N PRO A 76 4.70 40.00 13.97
CA PRO A 76 3.30 39.96 13.54
C PRO A 76 3.03 38.74 12.65
N GLY A 77 1.97 37.98 12.96
CA GLY A 77 1.47 36.90 12.11
C GLY A 77 2.17 35.54 12.27
N VAL A 78 3.21 35.43 13.10
CA VAL A 78 3.92 34.16 13.33
C VAL A 78 3.73 33.69 14.78
N TYR A 79 3.29 32.45 14.93
CA TYR A 79 2.99 31.83 16.21
C TYR A 79 3.85 30.59 16.37
N PHE A 80 4.83 30.68 17.24
CA PHE A 80 5.73 29.59 17.58
C PHE A 80 5.70 29.36 19.08
N LEU A 81 5.67 28.10 19.49
CA LEU A 81 5.86 27.73 20.89
C LEU A 81 7.34 27.39 21.10
N GLN A 82 8.01 28.15 21.96
CA GLN A 82 9.36 27.81 22.40
C GLN A 82 9.27 26.54 23.23
N LEU A 83 9.92 25.47 22.77
CA LEU A 83 10.11 24.30 23.61
C LEU A 83 11.24 24.57 24.61
N ALA A 84 11.20 23.87 25.75
CA ALA A 84 12.36 23.75 26.62
C ALA A 84 13.60 23.36 25.79
N PRO A 85 14.82 23.77 26.19
CA PRO A 85 16.03 23.53 25.41
C PRO A 85 16.21 22.03 25.13
N LEU A 86 15.81 21.62 23.93
CA LEU A 86 15.98 20.29 23.38
C LEU A 86 17.30 20.26 22.63
N SER A 87 18.11 19.23 22.87
CA SER A 87 19.27 18.98 22.03
C SER A 87 18.83 18.73 20.58
N THR A 88 19.69 19.05 19.62
CA THR A 88 19.41 18.80 18.19
C THR A 88 19.05 17.33 17.95
N THR A 89 19.77 16.41 18.59
CA THR A 89 19.50 14.97 18.51
C THR A 89 18.13 14.60 19.07
N ALA A 90 17.70 15.22 20.19
CA ALA A 90 16.38 14.95 20.76
C ALA A 90 15.25 15.45 19.86
N ALA A 91 15.40 16.63 19.25
CA ALA A 91 14.42 17.16 18.30
C ALA A 91 14.32 16.30 17.02
N GLU A 92 15.47 15.85 16.49
CA GLU A 92 15.51 14.94 15.33
C GLU A 92 14.85 13.58 15.66
N ALA A 93 15.11 13.02 16.84
CA ALA A 93 14.49 11.77 17.31
C ALA A 93 12.98 11.92 17.55
N LEU A 94 12.54 13.04 18.13
CA LEU A 94 11.11 13.32 18.32
C LEU A 94 10.39 13.48 16.98
N SER A 95 10.99 14.16 16.00
CA SER A 95 10.47 14.24 14.63
C SER A 95 10.32 12.85 14.00
N PHE A 96 11.28 11.94 14.22
CA PHE A 96 11.17 10.56 13.75
C PHE A 96 10.02 9.81 14.43
N ALA A 97 9.91 9.92 15.76
CA ALA A 97 8.83 9.28 16.52
C ALA A 97 7.44 9.73 16.07
N ILE A 98 7.26 11.04 15.81
CA ILE A 98 5.99 11.57 15.31
C ILE A 98 5.67 11.01 13.91
N ASN A 99 6.67 10.89 13.02
CA ASN A 99 6.46 10.27 11.70
C ASN A 99 6.01 8.79 11.82
N ILE A 100 6.53 8.04 12.80
CA ILE A 100 6.07 6.67 13.08
C ILE A 100 4.61 6.68 13.53
N VAL A 101 4.25 7.54 14.48
CA VAL A 101 2.88 7.65 15.00
C VAL A 101 1.90 8.05 13.89
N VAL A 102 2.23 9.05 13.08
CA VAL A 102 1.43 9.45 11.91
C VAL A 102 1.32 8.30 10.91
N GLY A 103 2.40 7.54 10.68
CA GLY A 103 2.37 6.33 9.86
C GLY A 103 1.37 5.30 10.37
N LEU A 104 1.38 4.97 11.66
CA LEU A 104 0.45 4.02 12.27
C LEU A 104 -1.01 4.47 12.17
N ILE A 105 -1.29 5.75 12.43
CA ILE A 105 -2.61 6.36 12.32
C ILE A 105 -3.13 6.24 10.88
N THR A 106 -2.31 6.71 9.92
CA THR A 106 -2.70 6.78 8.51
C THR A 106 -2.83 5.39 7.87
N ASP A 107 -2.04 4.40 8.29
CA ASP A 107 -2.16 3.01 7.83
C ASP A 107 -3.50 2.38 8.29
N GLY A 108 -3.93 2.64 9.53
CA GLY A 108 -5.22 2.13 10.04
C GLY A 108 -6.43 2.73 9.31
N ILE A 109 -6.42 4.04 9.04
CA ILE A 109 -7.41 4.71 8.18
C ILE A 109 -7.33 4.17 6.75
N GLY A 110 -6.12 3.98 6.24
CA GLY A 110 -5.85 3.40 4.93
C GLY A 110 -6.50 2.03 4.76
N PHE A 111 -6.47 1.21 5.80
CA PHE A 111 -7.10 -0.11 5.82
C PHE A 111 -8.63 -0.06 5.78
N ILE A 112 -9.26 0.83 6.56
CA ILE A 112 -10.73 1.05 6.54
C ILE A 112 -11.18 1.37 5.12
N HIS A 113 -10.55 2.38 4.52
CA HIS A 113 -10.92 2.80 3.18
C HIS A 113 -10.59 1.73 2.13
N GLY A 114 -9.45 1.05 2.24
CA GLY A 114 -9.08 -0.04 1.33
C GLY A 114 -10.08 -1.19 1.35
N THR A 115 -10.59 -1.54 2.53
CA THR A 115 -11.63 -2.57 2.71
C THR A 115 -12.98 -2.10 2.17
N SER A 116 -13.37 -0.86 2.45
CA SER A 116 -14.59 -0.25 1.89
C SER A 116 -14.57 -0.20 0.36
N LEU A 117 -13.43 0.19 -0.23
CA LEU A 117 -13.25 0.21 -1.68
C LEU A 117 -13.33 -1.20 -2.29
N ARG A 118 -12.71 -2.20 -1.64
CA ARG A 118 -12.75 -3.60 -2.11
C ARG A 118 -14.19 -4.08 -2.28
N TRP A 119 -15.02 -3.89 -1.26
CA TRP A 119 -16.42 -4.32 -1.29
C TRP A 119 -17.30 -3.42 -2.15
N SER A 120 -16.97 -2.13 -2.28
CA SER A 120 -17.64 -1.27 -3.25
C SER A 120 -17.37 -1.71 -4.70
N LEU A 121 -16.16 -2.17 -5.02
CA LEU A 121 -15.83 -2.73 -6.34
C LEU A 121 -16.49 -4.09 -6.57
N TYR A 122 -16.71 -4.86 -5.50
CA TYR A 122 -17.48 -6.09 -5.56
C TYR A 122 -18.92 -5.82 -6.01
N HIS A 123 -19.61 -4.87 -5.38
CA HIS A 123 -20.97 -4.46 -5.76
C HIS A 123 -21.07 -3.87 -7.18
N GLU A 124 -19.94 -3.52 -7.80
CA GLU A 124 -19.85 -3.08 -9.19
C GLU A 124 -19.42 -4.18 -10.17
N ARG A 125 -19.22 -5.42 -9.72
CA ARG A 125 -18.68 -6.55 -10.50
C ARG A 125 -17.30 -6.26 -11.11
N ARG A 126 -16.48 -5.44 -10.45
CA ARG A 126 -15.14 -5.02 -10.90
C ARG A 126 -14.03 -5.54 -10.00
N LEU A 127 -14.37 -6.32 -8.96
CA LEU A 127 -13.40 -6.90 -8.04
C LEU A 127 -12.78 -8.18 -8.64
N HIS A 128 -11.70 -8.06 -9.40
CA HIS A 128 -10.98 -9.23 -9.94
C HIS A 128 -9.88 -9.73 -9.00
N PHE A 129 -9.35 -8.85 -8.16
CA PHE A 129 -8.23 -9.15 -7.28
C PHE A 129 -8.49 -8.71 -5.86
N ASN A 130 -7.92 -9.43 -4.90
CA ASN A 130 -8.05 -9.13 -3.48
C ASN A 130 -7.48 -7.74 -3.13
N THR A 131 -6.31 -7.40 -3.69
CA THR A 131 -5.70 -6.07 -3.58
C THR A 131 -5.89 -5.27 -4.86
N ASN A 132 -6.55 -4.13 -4.72
CA ASN A 132 -6.74 -3.13 -5.78
C ASN A 132 -5.77 -1.97 -5.58
N ILE A 133 -5.33 -1.38 -6.69
CA ILE A 133 -4.41 -0.26 -6.65
C ILE A 133 -5.24 1.00 -6.41
N ARG A 134 -5.46 1.34 -5.13
CA ARG A 134 -6.41 2.38 -4.68
C ARG A 134 -6.26 3.73 -5.41
N LEU A 135 -5.04 4.10 -5.79
CA LEU A 135 -4.75 5.33 -6.55
C LEU A 135 -5.40 5.34 -7.96
N PHE A 136 -5.54 4.17 -8.58
CA PHE A 136 -6.03 4.01 -9.95
C PHE A 136 -7.41 3.33 -10.04
N THR A 137 -7.98 2.94 -8.90
CA THR A 137 -9.28 2.27 -8.85
C THR A 137 -10.26 3.04 -7.98
N SER A 138 -11.40 3.41 -8.56
CA SER A 138 -12.52 4.04 -7.86
C SER A 138 -13.82 3.32 -8.14
N ALA A 139 -14.73 3.37 -7.17
CA ALA A 139 -16.12 2.96 -7.32
C ALA A 139 -16.93 4.12 -7.91
N ARG A 140 -17.82 3.84 -8.86
CA ARG A 140 -18.76 4.81 -9.45
C ARG A 140 -20.00 5.02 -8.56
N ARG A 141 -20.47 3.96 -7.90
CA ARG A 141 -21.72 3.94 -7.12
C ARG A 141 -21.53 4.31 -5.65
N SER A 142 -20.33 4.13 -5.10
CA SER A 142 -20.02 4.48 -3.70
C SER A 142 -19.33 5.84 -3.62
N ALA A 143 -20.06 6.87 -3.16
CA ALA A 143 -19.56 8.23 -3.00
C ALA A 143 -18.22 8.36 -2.23
N PRO A 144 -18.01 7.70 -1.08
CA PRO A 144 -16.74 7.81 -0.36
C PRO A 144 -15.57 7.10 -1.08
N ASN A 145 -15.86 6.22 -2.04
CA ASN A 145 -14.87 5.48 -2.81
C ASN A 145 -14.73 5.98 -4.27
N ARG A 146 -15.30 7.15 -4.57
CA ARG A 146 -15.11 7.83 -5.87
C ARG A 146 -13.70 8.43 -5.98
N TRP A 147 -13.31 8.72 -7.22
CA TRP A 147 -12.01 9.31 -7.52
C TRP A 147 -11.69 10.59 -6.72
N PRO A 148 -12.63 11.56 -6.54
CA PRO A 148 -12.35 12.75 -5.73
C PRO A 148 -12.04 12.43 -4.27
N SER A 149 -12.74 11.48 -3.66
CA SER A 149 -12.51 11.06 -2.27
C SER A 149 -11.15 10.36 -2.12
N ASN A 150 -10.78 9.52 -3.10
CA ASN A 150 -9.44 8.92 -3.15
C ASN A 150 -8.36 10.00 -3.28
N LEU A 151 -8.53 10.96 -4.19
CA LEU A 151 -7.61 12.08 -4.36
C LEU A 151 -7.49 12.88 -3.06
N LEU A 152 -8.62 13.19 -2.42
CA LEU A 152 -8.68 13.92 -1.16
C LEU A 152 -7.93 13.19 -0.03
N CYS A 153 -8.07 11.86 0.07
CA CYS A 153 -7.28 11.06 1.02
C CYS A 153 -5.77 11.13 0.75
N ILE A 154 -5.37 11.06 -0.52
CA ILE A 154 -3.95 11.12 -0.91
C ILE A 154 -3.38 12.51 -0.65
N THR A 155 -4.08 13.58 -1.04
CA THR A 155 -3.64 14.96 -0.78
C THR A 155 -3.54 15.26 0.70
N SER A 156 -4.49 14.74 1.49
CA SER A 156 -4.46 14.82 2.94
C SER A 156 -3.28 14.03 3.54
N LEU A 157 -2.95 12.84 3.00
CA LEU A 157 -1.78 12.07 3.44
C LEU A 157 -0.48 12.85 3.19
N ILE A 158 -0.36 13.48 2.02
CA ILE A 158 0.77 14.34 1.66
C ILE A 158 0.86 15.51 2.63
N LEU A 159 -0.27 16.16 2.93
CA LEU A 159 -0.33 17.26 3.89
C LEU A 159 0.13 16.84 5.28
N CYS A 160 -0.27 15.66 5.78
CA CYS A 160 0.16 15.15 7.08
C CYS A 160 1.69 15.00 7.17
N TYR A 161 2.32 14.37 6.18
CA TYR A 161 3.78 14.19 6.19
C TYR A 161 4.53 15.52 5.99
N ALA A 162 4.03 16.39 5.12
CA ALA A 162 4.62 17.69 4.88
C ALA A 162 4.57 18.55 6.15
N ALA A 163 3.40 18.59 6.80
CA ALA A 163 3.21 19.26 8.08
C ALA A 163 4.13 18.68 9.17
N THR A 164 4.26 17.36 9.27
CA THR A 164 5.15 16.72 10.26
C THR A 164 6.60 17.13 10.08
N SER A 165 7.04 17.31 8.83
CA SER A 165 8.40 17.74 8.50
C SER A 165 8.68 19.20 8.86
N GLN A 166 7.63 20.02 8.91
CA GLN A 166 7.67 21.45 9.24
C GLN A 166 7.34 21.73 10.72
N LEU A 167 7.13 20.68 11.52
CA LEU A 167 6.66 20.80 12.89
C LEU A 167 7.68 21.51 13.78
N PHE A 168 8.97 21.14 13.63
CA PHE A 168 10.08 21.72 14.38
C PHE A 168 10.88 22.65 13.47
N VAL A 169 10.95 23.92 13.84
CA VAL A 169 11.69 24.95 13.12
C VAL A 169 12.85 25.39 14.00
N LYS A 170 14.05 25.51 13.42
CA LYS A 170 15.21 26.08 14.10
C LYS A 170 15.12 27.59 14.06
N PHE A 171 15.35 28.23 15.19
CA PHE A 171 15.43 29.68 15.26
C PHE A 171 16.90 30.12 15.26
N GLY A 172 17.22 31.19 14.51
CA GLY A 172 18.59 31.66 14.27
C GLY A 172 19.37 32.21 15.48
N ASP A 173 19.03 31.80 16.69
CA ASP A 173 19.70 32.19 17.94
C ASP A 173 20.85 31.20 18.26
N PRO A 174 22.00 31.63 18.81
CA PRO A 174 23.15 30.76 19.07
C PRO A 174 22.84 29.60 20.01
N ALA A 175 21.80 29.74 20.85
CA ALA A 175 21.35 28.70 21.77
C ALA A 175 20.64 27.51 21.08
N GLY A 176 20.33 27.62 19.78
CA GLY A 176 19.82 26.50 18.98
C GLY A 176 18.43 26.03 19.41
N HIS A 177 17.60 26.92 19.98
CA HIS A 177 16.26 26.57 20.44
C HIS A 177 15.36 26.10 19.29
N PHE A 178 14.61 25.03 19.54
CA PHE A 178 13.60 24.51 18.64
C PHE A 178 12.23 25.10 18.96
N TRP A 179 11.50 25.43 17.90
CA TRP A 179 10.20 26.06 17.98
C TRP A 179 9.18 25.20 17.26
N VAL A 180 7.98 25.13 17.83
CA VAL A 180 6.87 24.38 17.23
C VAL A 180 6.05 25.29 16.33
N ASN A 181 5.93 24.91 15.06
CA ASN A 181 5.19 25.66 14.06
C ASN A 181 3.68 25.44 14.19
N ARG A 182 2.94 26.48 14.58
CA ARG A 182 1.47 26.45 14.71
C ARG A 182 0.78 26.05 13.41
N MET A 183 1.21 26.60 12.28
CA MET A 183 0.61 26.34 10.96
C MET A 183 0.83 24.90 10.55
N ALA A 184 2.00 24.33 10.88
CA ALA A 184 2.28 22.92 10.64
C ALA A 184 1.38 22.01 11.50
N ILE A 185 1.20 22.30 12.80
CA ILE A 185 0.26 21.53 13.63
C ILE A 185 -1.17 21.61 13.07
N ALA A 186 -1.63 22.81 12.69
CA ALA A 186 -2.96 22.99 12.13
C ALA A 186 -3.13 22.24 10.80
N ALA A 187 -2.10 22.25 9.93
CA ALA A 187 -2.08 21.51 8.68
C ALA A 187 -2.10 19.99 8.91
N LEU A 188 -1.36 19.48 9.91
CA LEU A 188 -1.40 18.07 10.31
C LEU A 188 -2.79 17.68 10.81
N GLY A 189 -3.39 18.50 11.68
CA GLY A 189 -4.76 18.31 12.18
C GLY A 189 -5.79 18.31 11.06
N LEU A 190 -5.68 19.23 10.09
CA LEU A 190 -6.56 19.29 8.91
C LEU A 190 -6.40 18.06 8.01
N GLY A 191 -5.16 17.61 7.77
CA GLY A 191 -4.88 16.38 7.04
C GLY A 191 -5.58 15.20 7.71
N LEU A 192 -5.29 14.95 8.98
CA LEU A 192 -5.89 13.86 9.75
C LEU A 192 -7.42 13.95 9.81
N LEU A 193 -7.98 15.15 9.96
CA LEU A 193 -9.42 15.40 9.96
C LEU A 193 -10.07 14.93 8.65
N ILE A 194 -9.47 15.28 7.51
CA ILE A 194 -9.96 14.86 6.20
C ILE A 194 -9.93 13.33 6.08
N GLN A 195 -8.84 12.67 6.51
CA GLN A 195 -8.77 11.21 6.47
C GLN A 195 -9.79 10.54 7.38
N ALA A 196 -9.92 11.06 8.61
CA ALA A 196 -10.88 10.58 9.60
C ALA A 196 -12.31 10.73 9.08
N ALA A 197 -12.67 11.88 8.50
CA ALA A 197 -13.98 12.14 7.93
C ALA A 197 -14.31 11.17 6.79
N VAL A 198 -13.37 10.92 5.86
CA VAL A 198 -13.58 9.95 4.78
C VAL A 198 -13.70 8.53 5.32
N ALA A 199 -12.86 8.14 6.29
CA ALA A 199 -12.94 6.81 6.91
C ALA A 199 -14.26 6.60 7.67
N THR A 200 -14.70 7.61 8.43
CA THR A 200 -15.99 7.63 9.10
C THR A 200 -17.13 7.52 8.08
N TRP A 201 -17.06 8.24 6.96
CA TRP A 201 -18.04 8.13 5.88
C TRP A 201 -18.05 6.73 5.25
N CYS A 202 -16.88 6.13 5.00
CA CYS A 202 -16.77 4.74 4.55
C CYS A 202 -17.48 3.78 5.51
N ILE A 203 -17.24 3.89 6.82
CA ILE A 203 -17.91 3.03 7.81
C ILE A 203 -19.43 3.25 7.76
N PHE A 204 -19.92 4.47 7.91
CA PHE A 204 -21.37 4.69 7.96
C PHE A 204 -22.11 4.28 6.67
N SER A 205 -21.48 4.45 5.51
CA SER A 205 -22.12 4.14 4.23
C SER A 205 -21.98 2.68 3.79
N THR A 206 -20.91 1.99 4.18
CA THR A 206 -20.59 0.65 3.66
C THR A 206 -20.52 -0.45 4.72
N LEU A 207 -20.61 -0.14 6.02
CA LEU A 207 -20.48 -1.15 7.08
C LEU A 207 -21.43 -2.34 6.90
N LYS A 208 -22.70 -2.09 6.55
CA LYS A 208 -23.70 -3.15 6.30
C LYS A 208 -23.43 -3.94 5.01
N ALA A 209 -22.66 -3.37 4.09
CA ALA A 209 -22.37 -3.93 2.77
C ALA A 209 -21.01 -4.63 2.70
N ILE A 210 -20.23 -4.61 3.79
CA ILE A 210 -18.95 -5.29 3.94
C ILE A 210 -19.21 -6.67 4.57
N PRO A 211 -19.16 -7.76 3.79
CA PRO A 211 -19.35 -9.10 4.33
C PRO A 211 -18.20 -9.54 5.23
N THR A 212 -16.94 -9.18 4.92
CA THR A 212 -15.79 -9.52 5.77
C THR A 212 -14.72 -8.43 5.80
N TRP A 213 -14.08 -8.30 6.96
CA TRP A 213 -12.93 -7.43 7.19
C TRP A 213 -11.59 -8.15 7.01
N SER A 214 -11.61 -9.41 6.57
CA SER A 214 -10.40 -10.19 6.35
C SER A 214 -9.55 -9.61 5.21
N SER A 215 -8.23 -9.66 5.38
CA SER A 215 -7.28 -9.38 4.28
C SER A 215 -6.82 -10.66 3.58
N ASN A 216 -7.25 -11.83 4.07
CA ASN A 216 -6.87 -13.13 3.52
C ASN A 216 -7.54 -13.33 2.15
N PRO A 217 -6.78 -13.54 1.07
CA PRO A 217 -7.35 -13.73 -0.25
C PRO A 217 -8.21 -15.00 -0.37
N LEU A 218 -7.91 -16.06 0.40
CA LEU A 218 -8.73 -17.29 0.42
C LEU A 218 -10.11 -17.03 1.03
N ASN A 219 -10.16 -16.36 2.19
CA ASN A 219 -11.42 -16.00 2.84
C ASN A 219 -12.25 -15.08 1.94
N ASN A 220 -11.63 -14.11 1.26
CA ASN A 220 -12.34 -13.21 0.37
C ASN A 220 -12.83 -13.89 -0.92
N ALA A 221 -12.13 -14.92 -1.41
CA ALA A 221 -12.62 -15.77 -2.48
C ALA A 221 -13.82 -16.61 -2.03
N LEU A 222 -13.73 -17.24 -0.85
CA LEU A 222 -14.83 -18.00 -0.23
C LEU A 222 -16.08 -17.13 -0.01
N THR A 223 -15.92 -15.92 0.52
CA THR A 223 -17.04 -14.99 0.69
C THR A 223 -17.73 -14.69 -0.64
N ARG A 224 -16.98 -14.55 -1.75
CA ARG A 224 -17.59 -14.31 -3.07
C ARG A 224 -18.26 -15.55 -3.67
N LEU A 225 -17.78 -16.75 -3.34
CA LEU A 225 -18.48 -18.00 -3.69
C LEU A 225 -19.83 -18.08 -2.98
N HIS A 226 -19.88 -17.75 -1.68
CA HIS A 226 -21.14 -17.67 -0.91
C HIS A 226 -22.13 -16.65 -1.46
N LEU A 227 -21.63 -15.50 -1.92
CA LEU A 227 -22.46 -14.47 -2.55
C LEU A 227 -22.78 -14.76 -4.04
N THR A 228 -22.48 -15.97 -4.52
CA THR A 228 -22.78 -16.51 -5.87
C THR A 228 -22.26 -15.70 -7.07
N ASP A 229 -21.27 -14.83 -6.85
CA ASP A 229 -20.65 -13.99 -7.89
C ASP A 229 -19.36 -14.60 -8.46
N LEU A 230 -18.81 -15.63 -7.79
CA LEU A 230 -17.79 -16.50 -8.32
C LEU A 230 -18.38 -17.90 -8.50
N ALA A 231 -17.96 -18.58 -9.56
CA ALA A 231 -18.22 -19.99 -9.77
C ALA A 231 -16.88 -20.68 -9.98
N TYR A 232 -16.70 -21.87 -9.41
CA TYR A 232 -15.57 -22.74 -9.74
C TYR A 232 -15.64 -23.09 -11.22
N VAL A 233 -14.54 -22.91 -11.94
CA VAL A 233 -14.46 -23.29 -13.36
C VAL A 233 -13.65 -24.58 -13.48
N HIS A 234 -14.35 -25.66 -13.83
CA HIS A 234 -13.77 -26.97 -14.12
C HIS A 234 -12.63 -26.87 -15.15
N GLY A 235 -11.65 -27.78 -15.09
CA GLY A 235 -10.51 -27.79 -16.01
C GLY A 235 -9.39 -26.76 -15.72
N ARG A 236 -9.48 -25.90 -14.69
CA ARG A 236 -8.52 -24.80 -14.46
C ARG A 236 -7.59 -24.94 -13.26
N CYS A 237 -7.55 -26.10 -12.60
CA CYS A 237 -6.83 -26.31 -11.35
C CYS A 237 -5.31 -26.04 -11.39
N MET A 238 -4.68 -26.15 -12.58
CA MET A 238 -3.24 -25.89 -12.80
C MET A 238 -2.96 -24.64 -13.65
N MET A 239 -3.99 -23.83 -13.95
CA MET A 239 -3.82 -22.63 -14.76
C MET A 239 -3.47 -21.43 -13.89
N SER A 240 -2.35 -20.78 -14.20
CA SER A 240 -1.95 -19.56 -13.49
C SER A 240 -2.79 -18.34 -13.90
N VAL A 241 -2.73 -17.27 -13.12
CA VAL A 241 -3.36 -15.98 -13.46
C VAL A 241 -2.89 -15.43 -14.82
N HIS A 242 -1.69 -15.82 -15.27
CA HIS A 242 -1.15 -15.44 -16.57
C HIS A 242 -1.90 -16.09 -17.74
N GLN A 243 -2.64 -17.17 -17.47
CA GLN A 243 -3.46 -17.91 -18.43
C GLN A 243 -4.96 -17.65 -18.21
N ARG A 244 -5.33 -16.57 -17.51
CA ARG A 244 -6.74 -16.26 -17.20
C ARG A 244 -7.63 -16.04 -18.45
N SER A 245 -7.04 -15.64 -19.58
CA SER A 245 -7.74 -15.42 -20.85
C SER A 245 -7.64 -16.60 -21.81
N VAL A 246 -6.90 -17.65 -21.41
CA VAL A 246 -6.73 -18.84 -22.23
C VAL A 246 -7.86 -19.83 -21.88
N PRO A 247 -8.46 -20.53 -22.87
CA PRO A 247 -9.43 -21.59 -22.63
C PRO A 247 -8.91 -22.68 -21.69
N GLN A 248 -9.82 -23.51 -21.16
CA GLN A 248 -9.46 -24.68 -20.35
C GLN A 248 -8.54 -25.60 -21.17
N LEU A 249 -7.36 -25.89 -20.64
CA LEU A 249 -6.34 -26.69 -21.32
C LEU A 249 -5.58 -27.51 -20.27
N LYS A 250 -5.36 -28.79 -20.59
CA LYS A 250 -4.46 -29.67 -19.85
C LYS A 250 -3.10 -29.00 -19.74
N THR A 251 -2.64 -28.76 -18.52
CA THR A 251 -1.43 -27.96 -18.28
C THR A 251 -0.48 -28.71 -17.38
N ARG A 252 0.82 -28.67 -17.71
CA ARG A 252 1.87 -29.25 -16.86
C ARG A 252 2.30 -28.27 -15.77
N PRO A 253 2.61 -28.75 -14.55
CA PRO A 253 3.12 -27.91 -13.48
C PRO A 253 4.44 -27.23 -13.86
N LEU A 254 4.67 -26.02 -13.38
CA LEU A 254 5.93 -25.30 -13.62
C LEU A 254 6.81 -25.32 -12.37
N LYS A 255 8.12 -25.59 -12.54
CA LYS A 255 9.09 -25.52 -11.43
C LYS A 255 9.20 -24.11 -10.82
N LYS A 256 9.03 -23.09 -11.68
CA LYS A 256 9.03 -21.67 -11.30
C LYS A 256 7.91 -20.97 -12.05
N GLN A 257 7.07 -20.27 -11.31
CA GLN A 257 5.97 -19.51 -11.89
C GLN A 257 6.46 -18.17 -12.45
N ARG A 258 5.64 -17.55 -13.30
CA ARG A 258 5.92 -16.22 -13.85
C ARG A 258 5.76 -15.14 -12.77
N SER A 259 6.62 -14.13 -12.83
CA SER A 259 6.71 -13.07 -11.84
C SER A 259 5.51 -12.12 -11.89
N LEU A 260 5.31 -11.37 -10.81
CA LEU A 260 4.25 -10.40 -10.69
C LEU A 260 4.33 -9.29 -11.77
N PHE A 261 5.55 -8.94 -12.21
CA PHE A 261 5.81 -7.98 -13.30
C PHE A 261 5.05 -8.27 -14.61
N THR A 262 4.74 -9.53 -14.92
CA THR A 262 4.02 -9.89 -16.15
C THR A 262 2.49 -9.89 -15.99
N VAL A 263 1.97 -9.86 -14.76
CA VAL A 263 0.52 -9.91 -14.49
C VAL A 263 -0.15 -8.58 -14.78
N ARG A 264 0.49 -7.46 -14.41
CA ARG A 264 -0.12 -6.13 -14.46
C ARG A 264 0.82 -5.07 -15.02
N TYR A 265 0.37 -4.37 -16.05
CA TYR A 265 1.08 -3.21 -16.62
C TYR A 265 1.32 -2.09 -15.59
N SER A 266 0.41 -1.89 -14.64
CA SER A 266 0.56 -0.91 -13.55
C SER A 266 1.87 -1.06 -12.78
N ILE A 267 2.37 -2.29 -12.63
CA ILE A 267 3.61 -2.55 -11.87
C ILE A 267 4.83 -2.00 -12.61
N LYS A 268 4.82 -2.03 -13.95
CA LYS A 268 5.86 -1.40 -14.77
C LYS A 268 5.92 0.10 -14.50
N TYR A 269 4.77 0.77 -14.49
CA TYR A 269 4.68 2.20 -14.19
C TYR A 269 5.13 2.52 -12.75
N ILE A 270 4.77 1.68 -11.78
CA ILE A 270 5.24 1.83 -10.39
C ILE A 270 6.77 1.74 -10.32
N LEU A 271 7.39 0.75 -10.96
CA LEU A 271 8.85 0.62 -10.96
C LEU A 271 9.53 1.80 -11.66
N MET A 272 9.05 2.19 -12.84
CA MET A 272 9.59 3.36 -13.55
C MET A 272 9.49 4.63 -12.69
N PHE A 273 8.36 4.82 -12.02
CA PHE A 273 8.16 5.97 -11.15
C PHE A 273 9.11 5.96 -9.94
N VAL A 274 9.23 4.83 -9.24
CA VAL A 274 10.13 4.73 -8.08
C VAL A 274 11.60 4.92 -8.48
N TRP A 275 12.04 4.34 -9.59
CA TRP A 275 13.40 4.58 -10.10
C TRP A 275 13.62 6.02 -10.56
N SER A 276 12.61 6.68 -11.14
CA SER A 276 12.72 8.11 -11.48
C SER A 276 12.90 8.99 -10.24
N LEU A 277 12.29 8.64 -9.10
CA LEU A 277 12.49 9.35 -7.84
C LEU A 277 13.93 9.20 -7.33
N VAL A 278 14.54 8.03 -7.50
CA VAL A 278 15.96 7.81 -7.14
C VAL A 278 16.88 8.69 -7.98
N VAL A 279 16.69 8.68 -9.31
CA VAL A 279 17.49 9.52 -10.22
C VAL A 279 17.34 10.99 -9.87
N LEU A 280 16.10 11.44 -9.59
CA LEU A 280 15.83 12.81 -9.19
C LEU A 280 16.48 13.16 -7.84
N ALA A 281 16.47 12.25 -6.86
CA ALA A 281 17.10 12.46 -5.56
C ALA A 281 18.64 12.57 -5.67
N ILE A 282 19.27 11.72 -6.50
CA ILE A 282 20.72 11.80 -6.77
C ILE A 282 21.05 13.11 -7.49
N ALA A 283 20.28 13.46 -8.52
CA ALA A 283 20.46 14.72 -9.25
C ALA A 283 20.29 15.93 -8.32
N TRP A 284 19.34 15.88 -7.40
CA TRP A 284 19.14 16.93 -6.39
C TRP A 284 20.34 17.04 -5.44
N ALA A 285 20.86 15.93 -4.90
CA ALA A 285 22.05 15.94 -4.04
C ALA A 285 23.26 16.56 -4.76
N LEU A 286 23.49 16.17 -6.02
CA LEU A 286 24.55 16.71 -6.86
C LEU A 286 24.35 18.20 -7.16
N ALA A 287 23.12 18.62 -7.45
CA ALA A 287 22.82 20.02 -7.71
C ALA A 287 23.12 20.90 -6.48
N ILE A 288 22.69 20.48 -5.29
CA ILE A 288 22.97 21.23 -4.05
C ILE A 288 24.48 21.28 -3.76
N LEU A 289 25.20 20.18 -3.99
CA LEU A 289 26.65 20.13 -3.87
C LEU A 289 27.34 21.13 -4.80
N LEU A 290 26.97 21.13 -6.08
CA LEU A 290 27.54 22.02 -7.09
C LEU A 290 27.19 23.50 -6.83
N VAL A 291 25.97 23.78 -6.39
CA VAL A 291 25.55 25.13 -6.01
C VAL A 291 26.34 25.60 -4.79
N SER A 292 26.47 24.78 -3.75
CA SER A 292 27.27 25.14 -2.56
C SER A 292 28.71 25.50 -2.95
N ARG A 293 29.35 24.66 -3.76
CA ARG A 293 30.70 24.89 -4.26
C ARG A 293 30.80 26.21 -5.03
N ARG A 294 29.91 26.43 -6.02
CA ARG A 294 29.94 27.64 -6.86
C ARG A 294 29.69 28.91 -6.06
N THR A 295 28.74 28.88 -5.13
CA THR A 295 28.44 30.04 -4.29
C THR A 295 29.65 30.42 -3.45
N MET A 296 30.39 29.45 -2.90
CA MET A 296 31.58 29.75 -2.09
C MET A 296 32.78 30.21 -2.92
N GLU A 297 33.04 29.57 -4.07
CA GLU A 297 34.11 29.99 -4.99
C GLU A 297 33.88 31.41 -5.55
N ALA A 298 32.62 31.87 -5.64
CA ALA A 298 32.29 33.22 -6.08
C ALA A 298 32.49 34.30 -5.00
N HIS A 299 32.31 33.95 -3.72
CA HIS A 299 32.36 34.91 -2.61
C HIS A 299 33.71 34.91 -1.88
N THR A 300 34.50 33.85 -2.01
CA THR A 300 35.76 33.68 -1.29
C THR A 300 36.89 33.41 -2.27
N LEU A 301 38.09 33.96 -1.99
CA LEU A 301 39.31 33.66 -2.74
C LEU A 301 39.93 32.30 -2.37
N ARG A 302 39.23 31.50 -1.55
CA ARG A 302 39.75 30.27 -0.97
C ARG A 302 39.12 29.04 -1.61
N PRO A 303 39.85 27.91 -1.69
CA PRO A 303 39.30 26.67 -2.23
C PRO A 303 38.19 26.14 -1.32
N TRP A 304 37.09 25.71 -1.94
CA TRP A 304 35.99 25.03 -1.24
C TRP A 304 36.37 23.57 -0.94
N TYR A 305 36.01 23.09 0.26
CA TYR A 305 36.24 21.71 0.68
C TYR A 305 34.94 20.93 0.91
N LEU A 306 34.92 19.68 0.44
CA LEU A 306 33.84 18.74 0.70
C LEU A 306 33.86 18.30 2.17
N THR A 307 32.72 18.41 2.86
CA THR A 307 32.52 17.83 4.19
C THR A 307 31.41 16.78 4.20
N ALA A 308 31.56 15.73 5.00
CA ALA A 308 30.53 14.72 5.23
C ALA A 308 29.72 14.99 6.53
N SER A 309 29.82 16.19 7.10
CA SER A 309 29.12 16.54 8.34
C SER A 309 27.60 16.46 8.19
N TRP A 310 26.95 15.70 9.09
CA TRP A 310 25.48 15.61 9.18
C TRP A 310 24.81 16.93 9.55
N TYR A 311 25.50 17.78 10.30
CA TYR A 311 24.98 19.06 10.77
C TYR A 311 25.34 20.18 9.80
N MET A 312 24.58 21.28 9.84
CA MET A 312 24.95 22.49 9.11
C MET A 312 26.28 23.01 9.64
N VAL A 313 27.25 23.19 8.75
CA VAL A 313 28.58 23.70 9.06
C VAL A 313 28.89 24.83 8.09
N THR A 314 29.25 25.97 8.67
CA THR A 314 29.88 27.11 7.99
C THR A 314 31.11 27.49 8.78
N THR A 315 32.28 27.48 8.18
CA THR A 315 33.50 28.01 8.81
C THR A 315 33.51 29.54 8.73
N GLU A 316 34.12 30.22 9.69
CA GLU A 316 34.30 31.68 9.65
C GLU A 316 35.05 32.14 8.38
N SER A 317 35.95 31.29 7.88
CA SER A 317 36.68 31.49 6.63
C SER A 317 35.86 31.27 5.37
N GLY A 318 34.64 30.73 5.46
CA GLY A 318 33.78 30.34 4.34
C GLY A 318 34.29 29.14 3.51
N GLU A 319 35.41 28.53 3.91
CA GLU A 319 36.03 27.40 3.20
C GLU A 319 35.16 26.12 3.19
N ILE A 320 34.32 25.95 4.21
CA ILE A 320 33.39 24.82 4.32
C ILE A 320 31.98 25.37 4.49
N VAL A 321 31.13 25.10 3.50
CA VAL A 321 29.68 25.29 3.58
C VAL A 321 29.00 24.04 3.02
N ASN A 322 28.15 23.41 3.82
CA ASN A 322 27.51 22.13 3.46
C ASN A 322 26.01 22.20 3.21
N TYR A 323 25.45 23.40 3.16
CA TYR A 323 24.03 23.62 2.89
C TYR A 323 23.83 24.77 1.91
N VAL A 324 22.65 24.78 1.29
CA VAL A 324 22.18 25.87 0.44
C VAL A 324 20.88 26.41 1.04
N PRO A 325 20.82 27.71 1.43
CA PRO A 325 19.59 28.31 1.88
C PRO A 325 18.65 28.56 0.69
N LEU A 326 17.38 28.25 0.86
CA LEU A 326 16.29 28.59 -0.07
C LEU A 326 15.27 29.44 0.69
N PHE A 327 15.21 30.73 0.40
CA PHE A 327 14.29 31.65 1.04
C PHE A 327 12.89 31.53 0.44
N MET A 328 11.85 31.59 1.26
CA MET A 328 10.45 31.63 0.80
C MET A 328 9.97 33.06 0.51
N ASP A 329 10.77 34.07 0.87
CA ASP A 329 10.52 35.45 0.46
C ASP A 329 11.13 35.69 -0.93
N PRO A 330 10.33 36.08 -1.94
CA PRO A 330 10.84 36.38 -3.26
C PRO A 330 11.87 37.51 -3.28
N SER A 331 11.77 38.48 -2.36
CA SER A 331 12.70 39.63 -2.28
C SER A 331 14.14 39.24 -1.91
N GLU A 332 14.32 38.12 -1.23
CA GLU A 332 15.63 37.59 -0.84
C GLU A 332 16.30 36.81 -1.98
N ASN A 333 15.50 36.28 -2.91
CA ASN A 333 16.01 35.53 -4.06
C ASN A 333 16.05 36.36 -5.36
N THR A 334 15.18 37.36 -5.46
CA THR A 334 14.96 38.20 -6.64
C THR A 334 14.62 39.63 -6.19
N ARG A 335 14.65 40.63 -7.08
CA ARG A 335 14.14 41.99 -6.76
C ARG A 335 12.59 42.03 -6.70
N GLY A 336 11.99 41.09 -5.99
CA GLY A 336 10.55 40.84 -5.92
C GLY A 336 9.88 41.50 -4.72
N ALA A 337 8.56 41.30 -4.60
CA ALA A 337 7.77 41.80 -3.48
C ALA A 337 8.06 41.03 -2.19
N HIS A 338 8.08 41.74 -1.06
CA HIS A 338 8.17 41.14 0.27
C HIS A 338 6.89 40.41 0.63
N PHE A 339 7.01 39.15 1.03
CA PHE A 339 5.88 38.38 1.52
C PHE A 339 5.74 38.51 3.03
N ASN A 340 4.50 38.61 3.54
CA ASN A 340 4.26 38.51 4.97
C ASN A 340 4.75 37.13 5.47
N PRO A 341 5.43 37.05 6.64
CA PRO A 341 5.90 35.79 7.22
C PRO A 341 4.85 34.65 7.24
N ALA A 342 3.58 34.94 7.49
CA ALA A 342 2.52 33.92 7.47
C ALA A 342 2.34 33.30 6.07
N VAL A 343 2.43 34.12 5.02
CA VAL A 343 2.39 33.68 3.62
C VAL A 343 3.63 32.85 3.29
N GLN A 344 4.80 33.26 3.78
CA GLN A 344 6.04 32.51 3.59
C GLN A 344 5.96 31.10 4.20
N VAL A 345 5.44 30.97 5.42
CA VAL A 345 5.23 29.65 6.08
C VAL A 345 4.21 28.81 5.30
N PHE A 346 3.13 29.42 4.82
CA PHE A 346 2.14 28.71 3.99
C PHE A 346 2.75 28.21 2.68
N CYS A 347 3.51 29.05 1.98
CA CYS A 347 4.26 28.69 0.77
C CYS A 347 5.27 27.57 1.05
N ALA A 348 5.97 27.60 2.19
CA ALA A 348 6.87 26.53 2.63
C ALA A 348 6.16 25.19 2.82
N ILE A 349 4.97 25.18 3.41
CA ILE A 349 4.15 23.96 3.55
C ILE A 349 3.75 23.45 2.17
N LEU A 350 3.28 24.32 1.27
CA LEU A 350 2.92 23.92 -0.10
C LEU A 350 4.10 23.37 -0.89
N PHE A 351 5.27 24.01 -0.78
CA PHE A 351 6.51 23.55 -1.39
C PHE A 351 6.90 22.16 -0.86
N THR A 352 6.81 21.97 0.46
CA THR A 352 7.04 20.68 1.10
C THR A 352 6.04 19.63 0.61
N CYS A 353 4.75 19.97 0.50
CA CYS A 353 3.72 19.09 -0.08
C CYS A 353 4.05 18.68 -1.51
N ALA A 354 4.58 19.59 -2.35
CA ALA A 354 4.93 19.26 -3.73
C ALA A 354 6.07 18.22 -3.80
N ILE A 355 7.14 18.41 -3.01
CA ILE A 355 8.28 17.48 -2.99
C ILE A 355 7.89 16.15 -2.32
N GLN A 356 7.30 16.22 -1.13
CA GLN A 356 6.87 15.03 -0.38
C GLN A 356 5.74 14.28 -1.08
N GLY A 357 4.95 14.96 -1.89
CA GLY A 357 3.84 14.37 -2.64
C GLY A 357 4.31 13.24 -3.56
N ALA A 358 5.37 13.49 -4.32
CA ALA A 358 5.92 12.49 -5.24
C ALA A 358 6.41 11.25 -4.48
N GLN A 359 7.14 11.43 -3.38
CA GLN A 359 7.57 10.34 -2.51
C GLN A 359 6.41 9.58 -1.87
N THR A 360 5.42 10.29 -1.32
CA THR A 360 4.26 9.68 -0.65
C THR A 360 3.50 8.78 -1.61
N ILE A 361 3.29 9.26 -2.84
CA ILE A 361 2.66 8.46 -3.91
C ILE A 361 3.53 7.24 -4.23
N GLY A 362 4.85 7.40 -4.34
CA GLY A 362 5.78 6.32 -4.64
C GLY A 362 5.75 5.22 -3.57
N LEU A 363 5.83 5.60 -2.29
CA LEU A 363 5.71 4.70 -1.15
C LEU A 363 4.38 3.97 -1.13
N HIS A 364 3.27 4.68 -1.38
CA HIS A 364 1.95 4.06 -1.46
C HIS A 364 1.84 3.07 -2.63
N CYS A 365 2.45 3.38 -3.78
CA CYS A 365 2.53 2.43 -4.89
C CYS A 365 3.33 1.16 -4.53
N VAL A 366 4.46 1.31 -3.81
CA VAL A 366 5.25 0.17 -3.33
C VAL A 366 4.48 -0.63 -2.27
N GLU A 367 3.69 0.02 -1.41
CA GLU A 367 2.79 -0.64 -0.47
C GLU A 367 1.80 -1.58 -1.16
N LEU A 368 1.23 -1.13 -2.28
CA LEU A 368 0.32 -1.93 -3.08
C LEU A 368 1.04 -3.13 -3.72
N LEU A 369 2.29 -2.93 -4.15
CA LEU A 369 3.15 -4.01 -4.65
C LEU A 369 3.49 -5.04 -3.56
N VAL A 370 3.85 -4.58 -2.36
CA VAL A 370 4.11 -5.45 -1.18
C VAL A 370 2.85 -6.26 -0.84
N ASN A 371 1.69 -5.62 -0.80
CA ASN A 371 0.42 -6.28 -0.52
C ASN A 371 0.07 -7.36 -1.56
N LEU A 372 0.38 -7.14 -2.84
CA LEU A 372 0.24 -8.16 -3.88
C LEU A 372 1.27 -9.28 -3.74
N SER A 373 2.53 -8.92 -3.47
CA SER A 373 3.63 -9.88 -3.35
C SER A 373 3.40 -10.83 -2.17
N ARG A 374 2.98 -10.30 -1.02
CA ARG A 374 2.74 -11.05 0.21
C ARG A 374 1.64 -12.12 0.07
N GLN A 375 0.66 -11.90 -0.82
CA GLN A 375 -0.47 -12.83 -0.97
C GLN A 375 -0.04 -14.18 -1.57
N GLU A 376 1.00 -14.20 -2.38
CA GLU A 376 1.39 -15.37 -3.15
C GLU A 376 2.19 -16.40 -2.31
N PRO A 377 3.31 -16.07 -1.63
CA PRO A 377 3.99 -17.01 -0.74
C PRO A 377 3.11 -17.49 0.42
N ASN A 378 2.28 -16.61 0.97
CA ASN A 378 1.36 -16.96 2.05
C ASN A 378 0.29 -17.96 1.63
N ALA A 379 -0.24 -17.86 0.41
CA ALA A 379 -1.15 -18.87 -0.11
C ALA A 379 -0.41 -20.21 -0.30
N LYS A 380 0.79 -20.18 -0.89
CA LYS A 380 1.51 -21.40 -1.29
C LYS A 380 2.19 -22.17 -0.18
N GLU A 381 2.93 -21.49 0.69
CA GLU A 381 3.63 -22.14 1.81
C GLU A 381 2.62 -22.79 2.74
N LYS A 382 1.50 -22.10 2.96
CA LYS A 382 0.45 -22.62 3.81
C LYS A 382 -0.28 -23.77 3.13
N LEU A 383 -0.69 -23.66 1.86
CA LEU A 383 -1.37 -24.76 1.17
C LEU A 383 -0.52 -26.05 1.06
N ASN A 384 0.82 -25.96 0.92
CA ASN A 384 1.66 -27.15 0.73
C ASN A 384 2.29 -27.70 2.00
N LYS A 385 2.83 -26.84 2.89
CA LYS A 385 3.72 -27.29 3.99
C LYS A 385 3.08 -27.30 5.36
N LYS A 386 2.27 -26.28 5.69
CA LYS A 386 1.76 -26.05 7.05
C LYS A 386 0.22 -26.11 7.17
N GLY A 387 -0.49 -26.20 6.06
CA GLY A 387 -1.94 -26.01 6.02
C GLY A 387 -2.30 -24.52 5.92
N ALA A 388 -3.18 -24.17 4.99
CA ALA A 388 -3.73 -22.82 4.88
C ALA A 388 -4.92 -22.64 5.81
N GLN A 389 -4.69 -21.89 6.87
CA GLN A 389 -5.74 -21.40 7.75
C GLN A 389 -6.50 -20.26 7.07
N LEU A 390 -7.83 -20.38 7.06
CA LEU A 390 -8.74 -19.32 6.63
C LEU A 390 -8.73 -18.14 7.63
N GLU A 391 -8.41 -18.40 8.89
CA GLU A 391 -8.63 -17.51 10.04
C GLU A 391 -7.39 -16.79 10.58
N ILE A 392 -6.58 -16.17 9.72
CA ILE A 392 -5.43 -15.39 10.21
C ILE A 392 -5.83 -13.91 10.32
N PRO A 393 -5.75 -13.30 11.52
CA PRO A 393 -6.04 -11.88 11.70
C PRO A 393 -5.19 -11.02 10.77
N ALA A 394 -5.81 -10.04 10.10
CA ALA A 394 -5.15 -9.24 9.07
C ALA A 394 -3.89 -8.51 9.57
N PHE A 395 -3.96 -7.94 10.77
CA PHE A 395 -2.85 -7.22 11.39
C PHE A 395 -1.71 -8.15 11.79
N ARG A 396 -2.02 -9.35 12.32
CA ARG A 396 -0.99 -10.34 12.66
C ARG A 396 -0.27 -10.79 11.39
N ALA A 397 -1.01 -11.12 10.33
CA ALA A 397 -0.43 -11.49 9.04
C ALA A 397 0.46 -10.38 8.46
N ALA A 398 0.09 -9.11 8.66
CA ALA A 398 0.88 -7.97 8.23
C ALA A 398 2.16 -7.80 9.07
N ALA A 399 2.04 -7.81 10.40
CA ALA A 399 3.19 -7.64 11.31
C ALA A 399 4.21 -8.78 11.20
N THR A 400 3.79 -9.99 10.83
CA THR A 400 4.70 -11.13 10.64
C THR A 400 5.37 -11.16 9.27
N SER A 401 4.96 -10.33 8.31
CA SER A 401 5.54 -10.29 6.97
C SER A 401 6.73 -9.35 6.96
N TRP A 402 7.91 -9.92 6.68
CA TRP A 402 9.15 -9.14 6.57
C TRP A 402 9.05 -8.06 5.48
N GLU A 403 8.28 -8.30 4.40
CA GLU A 403 8.06 -7.33 3.33
C GLU A 403 7.35 -6.08 3.84
N TYR A 404 6.30 -6.26 4.66
CA TYR A 404 5.54 -5.15 5.23
C TYR A 404 6.35 -4.42 6.31
N SER A 405 7.03 -5.15 7.19
CA SER A 405 7.88 -4.56 8.24
C SER A 405 9.01 -3.71 7.64
N LEU A 406 9.69 -4.22 6.60
CA LEU A 406 10.73 -3.46 5.91
C LEU A 406 10.15 -2.20 5.24
N LEU A 407 9.02 -2.31 4.56
CA LEU A 407 8.36 -1.15 3.94
C LEU A 407 7.95 -0.11 4.99
N PHE A 408 7.40 -0.53 6.13
CA PHE A 408 6.99 0.38 7.19
C PHE A 408 8.20 1.17 7.73
N ILE A 409 9.33 0.50 7.96
CA ILE A 409 10.59 1.14 8.37
C ILE A 409 11.06 2.12 7.29
N LEU A 410 11.11 1.70 6.03
CA LEU A 410 11.55 2.55 4.91
C LEU A 410 10.63 3.76 4.73
N LYS A 411 9.32 3.60 4.89
CA LYS A 411 8.33 4.69 4.81
C LYS A 411 8.60 5.75 5.88
N ALA A 412 8.72 5.34 7.15
CA ALA A 412 9.04 6.24 8.24
C ALA A 412 10.40 6.93 8.04
N LEU A 413 11.42 6.16 7.67
CA LEU A 413 12.78 6.67 7.46
C LEU A 413 12.86 7.66 6.31
N LEU A 414 12.22 7.38 5.17
CA LEU A 414 12.23 8.28 4.01
C LEU A 414 11.46 9.58 4.25
N HIS A 415 10.32 9.54 4.93
CA HIS A 415 9.59 10.77 5.30
C HIS A 415 10.41 11.63 6.25
N TRP A 416 11.02 11.01 7.26
CA TRP A 416 11.89 11.71 8.19
C TRP A 416 13.15 12.26 7.51
N LEU A 417 13.88 11.48 6.71
CA LEU A 417 15.09 11.92 6.00
C LEU A 417 14.81 13.08 5.04
N LEU A 418 13.66 13.07 4.37
CA LEU A 418 13.26 14.17 3.50
C LEU A 418 12.99 15.45 4.30
N GLY A 419 12.33 15.34 5.45
CA GLY A 419 12.18 16.46 6.38
C GLY A 419 13.53 16.96 6.92
N GLN A 420 14.45 16.05 7.25
CA GLN A 420 15.81 16.40 7.67
C GLN A 420 16.63 17.06 6.57
N SER A 421 16.34 16.75 5.31
CA SER A 421 16.99 17.37 4.14
C SER A 421 16.48 18.79 3.86
N LEU A 422 15.28 19.13 4.33
CA LEU A 422 14.62 20.42 4.17
C LEU A 422 14.45 21.09 5.55
N GLN A 423 15.55 21.41 6.23
CA GLN A 423 15.47 21.99 7.57
C GLN A 423 14.91 23.42 7.52
N ALA A 424 13.69 23.61 8.01
CA ALA A 424 13.11 24.92 8.16
C ALA A 424 13.84 25.74 9.22
N THR A 425 14.20 26.96 8.85
CA THR A 425 14.84 27.92 9.73
C THR A 425 14.12 29.26 9.63
N PHE A 426 14.00 29.94 10.77
CA PHE A 426 13.43 31.28 10.86
C PHE A 426 14.34 32.15 11.72
N ALA A 427 14.63 33.37 11.27
CA ALA A 427 15.41 34.34 12.04
C ALA A 427 14.62 35.65 12.18
N LEU A 428 14.73 36.30 13.34
CA LEU A 428 14.02 37.55 13.61
C LEU A 428 14.48 38.63 12.62
N GLY A 429 13.54 39.20 11.84
CA GLY A 429 13.86 40.20 10.81
C GLY A 429 14.37 39.62 9.49
N SER A 430 14.45 38.30 9.34
CA SER A 430 14.78 37.62 8.09
C SER A 430 13.62 36.77 7.57
N ALA A 431 13.70 36.37 6.31
CA ALA A 431 12.73 35.49 5.68
C ALA A 431 12.78 34.04 6.22
N TYR A 432 11.63 33.36 6.18
CA TYR A 432 11.53 31.92 6.37
C TYR A 432 12.32 31.21 5.26
N SER A 433 13.18 30.26 5.62
CA SER A 433 14.05 29.57 4.67
C SER A 433 14.18 28.08 4.95
N PHE A 434 14.52 27.33 3.90
CA PHE A 434 14.98 25.95 4.01
C PHE A 434 16.49 25.91 3.89
N ASN A 435 17.15 25.30 4.86
CA ASN A 435 18.55 24.94 4.75
C ASN A 435 18.64 23.51 4.22
N ILE A 436 19.08 23.39 2.96
CA ILE A 436 19.17 22.11 2.26
C ILE A 436 20.59 21.58 2.37
N VAL A 437 20.79 20.53 3.18
CA VAL A 437 22.11 19.95 3.46
C VAL A 437 22.40 18.80 2.49
N TYR A 438 23.44 18.90 1.66
CA TYR A 438 23.67 17.91 0.58
C TYR A 438 23.91 16.49 1.11
N ILE A 439 24.57 16.31 2.28
CA ILE A 439 24.84 14.96 2.79
C ILE A 439 23.55 14.26 3.20
N ARG A 440 22.55 15.02 3.69
CA ARG A 440 21.25 14.48 4.09
C ARG A 440 20.44 14.06 2.88
N VAL A 441 20.44 14.89 1.83
CA VAL A 441 19.84 14.55 0.52
C VAL A 441 20.53 13.32 -0.08
N PHE A 442 21.85 13.20 0.07
CA PHE A 442 22.60 12.03 -0.41
C PHE A 442 22.21 10.75 0.35
N VAL A 443 22.16 10.77 1.69
CA VAL A 443 21.68 9.64 2.50
C VAL A 443 20.24 9.28 2.16
N TYR A 444 19.38 10.28 1.98
CA TYR A 444 18.02 10.11 1.47
C TYR A 444 17.99 9.36 0.13
N SER A 445 18.84 9.74 -0.83
CA SER A 445 18.92 9.08 -2.14
C SER A 445 19.34 7.61 -2.04
N ILE A 446 20.24 7.26 -1.11
CA ILE A 446 20.66 5.88 -0.85
C ILE A 446 19.47 5.07 -0.32
N VAL A 447 18.74 5.58 0.67
CA VAL A 447 17.57 4.88 1.22
C VAL A 447 16.47 4.75 0.17
N ALA A 448 16.27 5.76 -0.68
CA ALA A 448 15.32 5.70 -1.79
C ALA A 448 15.74 4.63 -2.82
N MET A 449 17.04 4.49 -3.09
CA MET A 449 17.57 3.42 -3.93
C MET A 449 17.33 2.04 -3.31
N VAL A 450 17.51 1.87 -2.00
CA VAL A 450 17.18 0.62 -1.30
C VAL A 450 15.70 0.26 -1.47
N LEU A 451 14.79 1.23 -1.33
CA LEU A 451 13.36 1.04 -1.59
C LEU A 451 13.11 0.61 -3.05
N ALA A 452 13.77 1.24 -4.03
CA ALA A 452 13.63 0.90 -5.44
C ALA A 452 14.12 -0.52 -5.78
N VAL A 453 15.27 -0.91 -5.22
CA VAL A 453 15.82 -2.27 -5.35
C VAL A 453 14.87 -3.27 -4.69
N PHE A 454 14.36 -2.98 -3.50
CA PHE A 454 13.37 -3.81 -2.81
C PHE A 454 12.09 -3.99 -3.64
N ALA A 455 11.51 -2.90 -4.16
CA ALA A 455 10.34 -2.96 -5.03
C ALA A 455 10.61 -3.77 -6.30
N THR A 456 11.78 -3.58 -6.91
CA THR A 456 12.20 -4.35 -8.09
C THR A 456 12.33 -5.84 -7.77
N TYR A 457 12.97 -6.18 -6.65
CA TYR A 457 13.09 -7.56 -6.18
C TYR A 457 11.72 -8.22 -6.04
N LEU A 458 10.75 -7.57 -5.40
CA LEU A 458 9.39 -8.10 -5.25
C LEU A 458 8.67 -8.27 -6.60
N ALA A 459 8.78 -7.30 -7.50
CA ALA A 459 8.13 -7.36 -8.79
C ALA A 459 8.64 -8.51 -9.68
N PHE A 460 9.95 -8.80 -9.60
CA PHE A 460 10.61 -9.86 -10.37
C PHE A 460 10.68 -11.20 -9.64
N GLN A 461 10.23 -11.26 -8.38
CA GLN A 461 10.20 -12.50 -7.62
C GLN A 461 9.36 -13.54 -8.36
N LYS A 462 9.96 -14.71 -8.60
CA LYS A 462 9.31 -15.87 -9.23
C LYS A 462 8.98 -16.89 -8.13
N PRO A 463 7.69 -17.13 -7.84
CA PRO A 463 7.29 -18.15 -6.89
C PRO A 463 7.84 -19.52 -7.32
N LYS A 464 8.46 -20.23 -6.38
CA LYS A 464 8.96 -21.59 -6.60
C LYS A 464 7.84 -22.60 -6.32
N GLY A 465 7.87 -23.71 -7.04
CA GLY A 465 6.98 -24.85 -6.80
C GLY A 465 5.86 -25.00 -7.83
N PRO A 466 5.25 -26.20 -7.88
CA PRO A 466 4.31 -26.62 -8.91
C PRO A 466 3.01 -25.83 -8.93
N GLN A 467 2.58 -25.33 -7.77
CA GLN A 467 1.31 -24.64 -7.60
C GLN A 467 1.22 -23.40 -8.51
N PRO A 468 0.12 -23.22 -9.27
CA PRO A 468 -0.05 -22.07 -10.16
C PRO A 468 -0.02 -20.76 -9.39
N ALA A 469 0.52 -19.71 -10.00
CA ALA A 469 0.54 -18.39 -9.38
C ALA A 469 -0.81 -17.69 -9.50
N THR A 470 -1.32 -17.16 -8.38
CA THR A 470 -2.61 -16.48 -8.32
C THR A 470 -2.44 -14.98 -8.14
N TRP A 471 -1.41 -14.54 -7.41
CA TRP A 471 -1.14 -13.13 -7.08
C TRP A 471 -2.39 -12.38 -6.56
N GLY A 472 -3.24 -13.10 -5.81
CA GLY A 472 -4.48 -12.57 -5.25
C GLY A 472 -5.64 -12.42 -6.24
N HIS A 473 -5.56 -13.01 -7.43
CA HIS A 473 -6.69 -13.06 -8.37
C HIS A 473 -7.77 -14.01 -7.85
N LEU A 474 -8.96 -13.49 -7.59
CA LEU A 474 -10.00 -14.21 -6.84
C LEU A 474 -10.56 -15.40 -7.61
N GLN A 475 -10.77 -15.27 -8.93
CA GLN A 475 -11.23 -16.39 -9.76
C GLN A 475 -10.19 -17.51 -9.82
N THR A 476 -8.91 -17.18 -10.00
CA THR A 476 -7.85 -18.21 -10.05
C THR A 476 -7.68 -18.91 -8.70
N LEU A 477 -7.95 -18.21 -7.58
CA LEU A 477 -8.00 -18.84 -6.26
C LEU A 477 -9.22 -19.77 -6.12
N ALA A 478 -10.39 -19.36 -6.62
CA ALA A 478 -11.57 -20.20 -6.65
C ALA A 478 -11.32 -21.46 -7.49
N ASP A 479 -10.75 -21.32 -8.69
CA ASP A 479 -10.40 -22.43 -9.59
C ASP A 479 -9.33 -23.38 -9.00
N LEU A 480 -8.55 -22.91 -8.03
CA LEU A 480 -7.48 -23.68 -7.38
C LEU A 480 -7.97 -24.49 -6.18
N VAL A 481 -9.08 -24.06 -5.57
CA VAL A 481 -9.67 -24.64 -4.36
C VAL A 481 -10.98 -25.31 -4.73
N ASP A 482 -10.90 -26.61 -4.95
CA ASP A 482 -12.05 -27.45 -5.33
C ASP A 482 -12.81 -28.00 -4.11
N ASP A 483 -12.11 -28.26 -3.00
CA ASP A 483 -12.70 -28.58 -1.70
C ASP A 483 -12.38 -27.48 -0.70
N TRP A 484 -13.40 -26.77 -0.21
CA TRP A 484 -13.24 -25.70 0.78
C TRP A 484 -13.25 -26.20 2.23
N ARG A 485 -13.53 -27.49 2.48
CA ARG A 485 -13.57 -28.03 3.83
C ARG A 485 -12.21 -27.90 4.50
N ALA A 486 -12.19 -27.26 5.67
CA ALA A 486 -11.01 -27.19 6.51
C ALA A 486 -10.88 -28.47 7.35
N GLY A 487 -9.64 -28.88 7.64
CA GLY A 487 -9.36 -29.93 8.61
C GLY A 487 -9.79 -29.55 10.04
N GLU A 488 -9.64 -30.48 10.98
CA GLU A 488 -9.94 -30.25 12.41
C GLU A 488 -9.14 -29.07 13.00
N ASP A 489 -7.97 -28.78 12.44
CA ASP A 489 -7.07 -27.68 12.79
C ASP A 489 -7.35 -26.38 12.00
N GLY A 490 -8.41 -26.35 11.19
CA GLY A 490 -8.74 -25.24 10.31
C GLY A 490 -7.84 -25.12 9.08
N SER A 491 -7.02 -26.14 8.80
CA SER A 491 -6.06 -26.12 7.69
C SER A 491 -6.65 -26.65 6.39
N LEU A 492 -6.24 -26.00 5.30
CA LEU A 492 -6.50 -26.43 3.94
C LEU A 492 -5.18 -26.84 3.26
N TRP A 493 -5.11 -28.05 2.72
CA TRP A 493 -3.93 -28.59 2.05
C TRP A 493 -4.16 -28.62 0.54
N TRP A 494 -3.11 -28.51 -0.27
CA TRP A 494 -3.17 -28.61 -1.73
C TRP A 494 -2.16 -29.63 -2.26
N GLY A 495 -2.55 -30.44 -3.24
CA GLY A 495 -1.69 -31.47 -3.82
C GLY A 495 -2.38 -32.28 -4.91
N ASP A 496 -1.77 -33.42 -5.26
CA ASP A 496 -2.25 -34.34 -6.28
C ASP A 496 -3.38 -35.22 -5.74
N LYS A 497 -4.47 -35.38 -6.48
CA LYS A 497 -5.65 -36.19 -6.11
C LYS A 497 -5.74 -37.52 -6.86
N GLY A 498 -4.71 -37.89 -7.61
CA GLY A 498 -4.69 -39.10 -8.44
C GLY A 498 -4.94 -38.83 -9.92
N SER A 499 -5.09 -39.92 -10.67
CA SER A 499 -5.28 -39.92 -12.13
C SER A 499 -6.65 -40.46 -12.53
N ASN A 500 -7.22 -39.88 -13.58
CA ASN A 500 -8.38 -40.39 -14.29
C ASN A 500 -7.97 -41.53 -15.25
N GLU A 501 -8.96 -42.17 -15.88
CA GLU A 501 -8.78 -43.28 -16.84
C GLU A 501 -7.91 -42.87 -18.05
N ASP A 502 -8.01 -41.62 -18.49
CA ASP A 502 -7.23 -41.04 -19.59
C ASP A 502 -5.77 -40.69 -19.21
N ASN A 503 -5.29 -41.13 -18.04
CA ASN A 503 -3.97 -40.80 -17.48
C ASN A 503 -3.75 -39.30 -17.21
N THR A 504 -4.80 -38.48 -17.29
CA THR A 504 -4.79 -37.10 -16.79
C THR A 504 -4.89 -37.09 -15.28
N ARG A 505 -4.15 -36.19 -14.64
CA ARG A 505 -4.16 -36.07 -13.17
C ARG A 505 -5.03 -34.91 -12.73
N HIS A 506 -5.49 -34.98 -11.49
CA HIS A 506 -6.20 -33.88 -10.86
C HIS A 506 -5.41 -33.34 -9.68
N ALA A 507 -5.39 -32.02 -9.53
CA ALA A 507 -4.81 -31.35 -8.38
C ALA A 507 -5.85 -30.44 -7.75
N GLY A 508 -5.87 -30.41 -6.43
CA GLY A 508 -6.89 -29.69 -5.69
C GLY A 508 -6.57 -29.62 -4.20
N THR A 509 -7.51 -29.11 -3.44
CA THR A 509 -7.43 -28.97 -2.00
C THR A 509 -8.12 -30.10 -1.24
N SER A 510 -7.71 -30.34 -0.01
CA SER A 510 -8.42 -31.25 0.90
C SER A 510 -8.18 -30.86 2.36
N ALA A 511 -9.18 -31.16 3.20
CA ALA A 511 -9.06 -31.09 4.65
C ALA A 511 -7.98 -32.05 5.21
N ASN A 512 -7.75 -33.19 4.54
CA ASN A 512 -6.83 -34.22 5.01
C ASN A 512 -5.61 -34.32 4.09
N ARG A 513 -4.44 -33.99 4.63
CA ARG A 513 -3.16 -34.06 3.91
C ARG A 513 -2.85 -35.45 3.35
N HIS A 514 -3.25 -36.53 4.03
CA HIS A 514 -2.97 -37.90 3.60
C HIS A 514 -3.70 -38.31 2.32
N ARG A 515 -4.74 -37.56 1.92
CA ARG A 515 -5.46 -37.78 0.66
C ARG A 515 -4.81 -37.10 -0.54
N LEU A 516 -3.73 -36.36 -0.31
CA LEU A 516 -3.02 -35.59 -1.33
C LEU A 516 -1.63 -36.20 -1.56
N GLY A 517 -1.36 -36.58 -2.79
CA GLY A 517 -0.03 -36.96 -3.27
C GLY A 517 0.83 -35.74 -3.60
N GLU A 518 2.11 -36.00 -3.86
CA GLU A 518 2.99 -34.97 -4.42
C GLU A 518 2.65 -34.69 -5.89
N ILE A 519 2.82 -33.44 -6.31
CA ILE A 519 2.57 -33.07 -7.71
C ILE A 519 3.62 -33.68 -8.62
N HIS A 520 3.17 -34.41 -9.64
CA HIS A 520 4.01 -34.99 -10.68
C HIS A 520 4.32 -33.95 -11.75
N MET A 521 5.59 -33.49 -11.79
CA MET A 521 6.01 -32.41 -12.69
C MET A 521 5.88 -32.72 -14.19
N ASP A 522 5.92 -34.01 -14.55
CA ASP A 522 5.89 -34.47 -15.95
C ASP A 522 4.49 -34.88 -16.43
N ALA A 523 3.51 -34.89 -15.51
CA ALA A 523 2.12 -35.25 -15.80
C ALA A 523 1.28 -34.04 -16.23
N GLU A 524 0.24 -34.31 -17.01
CA GLU A 524 -0.75 -33.31 -17.41
C GLU A 524 -1.91 -33.31 -16.43
N TYR A 525 -2.31 -32.10 -16.01
CA TYR A 525 -3.39 -31.91 -15.06
C TYR A 525 -4.61 -31.28 -15.70
N GLU A 526 -5.77 -31.79 -15.31
CA GLU A 526 -7.09 -31.31 -15.68
C GLU A 526 -7.95 -31.17 -14.41
N GLY A 527 -8.72 -30.09 -14.32
CA GLY A 527 -9.69 -29.91 -13.23
C GLY A 527 -10.88 -30.85 -13.46
N ILE A 528 -11.28 -31.62 -12.44
CA ILE A 528 -12.58 -32.34 -12.42
C ILE A 528 -13.69 -31.31 -12.58
#